data_AF-A0A3D3AE68-F1
#
_entry.id   AF-A0A3D3AE68-F1
#
_cell.length_a   1.000
_cell.length_b   1.000
_cell.length_c   1.000
_cell.angle_alpha   90.00
_cell.angle_beta   90.00
_cell.angle_gamma   90.00
#
_symmetry.space_group_name_H-M   'P 1'
#
loop_
_entity.id
_entity.type
_entity.pdbx_description
1 polymer ?
#
loop_
_entity_poly.entity_id
_entity_poly.type
_entity_poly.pdbx_seq_one_letter_code
_entity_poly.pdbx_strand_id
1 'polypeptide(L)'
;TLRHYGEIDALLRHHVKKMPRLSSLARPLLAIGAAQLIYMNVPSHAALHETVSATGRREQPYRGLINAVLRNIARAQEADKLPAPDPLLNLPEWLKENWLDFYGPEKTAAIAASLAEAPMLDLCFKSAAAAESWLAQHGAQYKGEAVGPTHIRLHDSSDVTALAGFTEGDFWVQNAAAGQPAAQLIAQISAPAHVLDICAAPGGKTLQLAAAGHRVTALDISKSRLQRLAEN
;
A
#
# COMPACT_ATOMS: atom_id res chain seq x y z
N THR A 1 -1.46 -0.22 10.59
CA THR A 1 -0.47 0.39 11.50
C THR A 1 0.48 1.35 10.81
N LEU A 2 1.36 0.92 9.88
CA LEU A 2 2.38 1.81 9.31
C LEU A 2 1.83 3.05 8.58
N ARG A 3 0.76 2.88 7.78
CA ARG A 3 0.09 3.97 7.05
C ARG A 3 -0.37 5.11 7.96
N HIS A 4 -0.84 4.78 9.16
CA HIS A 4 -1.37 5.72 10.16
C HIS A 4 -0.41 5.89 11.34
N TYR A 5 0.87 5.54 11.19
CA TYR A 5 1.78 5.45 12.34
C TYR A 5 1.99 6.81 13.00
N GLY A 6 2.00 7.90 12.23
CA GLY A 6 2.17 9.25 12.75
C GLY A 6 1.02 9.68 13.66
N GLU A 7 -0.22 9.47 13.20
CA GLU A 7 -1.43 9.71 13.99
C GLU A 7 -1.45 8.85 15.26
N ILE A 8 -1.14 7.56 15.13
CA ILE A 8 -1.07 6.62 16.25
C ILE A 8 0.00 7.05 17.26
N ASP A 9 1.18 7.42 16.79
CA ASP A 9 2.30 7.82 17.65
C ASP A 9 2.02 9.15 18.36
N ALA A 10 1.32 10.09 17.70
CA ALA A 10 0.83 11.31 18.34
C ALA A 10 -0.20 11.01 19.44
N LEU A 11 -1.17 10.13 19.17
CA LEU A 11 -2.15 9.70 20.16
C LEU A 11 -1.50 8.98 21.36
N LEU A 12 -0.55 8.07 21.10
CA LEU A 12 0.16 7.36 22.16
C LEU A 12 0.96 8.32 23.05
N ARG A 13 1.60 9.34 22.47
CA ARG A 13 2.32 10.38 23.24
C ARG A 13 1.39 11.18 24.15
N HIS A 14 0.11 11.32 23.80
CA HIS A 14 -0.88 11.96 24.67
C HIS A 14 -1.19 11.11 25.92
N HIS A 15 -1.23 9.78 25.77
CA HIS A 15 -1.57 8.86 26.87
C HIS A 15 -0.38 8.31 27.65
N VAL A 16 0.86 8.46 27.13
CA VAL A 16 2.06 7.87 27.71
C VAL A 16 3.10 8.95 28.01
N LYS A 17 3.30 9.25 29.31
CA LYS A 17 4.30 10.24 29.77
C LYS A 17 5.74 9.90 29.35
N LYS A 18 6.10 8.62 29.37
CA LYS A 18 7.43 8.14 28.99
C LYS A 18 7.29 6.90 28.11
N MET A 19 7.55 7.10 26.82
CA MET A 19 7.44 6.00 25.85
C MET A 19 8.44 4.88 26.16
N PRO A 20 8.04 3.60 26.01
CA PRO A 20 8.97 2.48 26.09
C PRO A 20 10.11 2.64 25.09
N ARG A 21 11.29 2.13 25.45
CA ARG A 21 12.46 2.15 24.56
C ARG A 21 12.19 1.32 23.30
N LEU A 22 12.73 1.77 22.17
CA LEU A 22 12.63 1.07 20.88
C LEU A 22 13.26 -0.33 20.89
N SER A 23 14.16 -0.61 21.84
CA SER A 23 14.75 -1.95 22.03
C SER A 23 13.76 -2.99 22.57
N SER A 24 12.53 -2.60 22.90
CA SER A 24 11.45 -3.48 23.36
C SER A 24 10.29 -3.49 22.36
N LEU A 25 9.53 -4.58 22.31
CA LEU A 25 8.33 -4.64 21.47
C LEU A 25 7.13 -3.88 22.05
N ALA A 26 7.26 -3.29 23.23
CA ALA A 26 6.16 -2.60 23.91
C ALA A 26 5.58 -1.42 23.09
N ARG A 27 6.44 -0.62 22.43
CA ARG A 27 5.97 0.50 21.57
C ARG A 27 5.29 -0.01 20.29
N PRO A 28 5.88 -0.97 19.54
CA PRO A 28 5.16 -1.64 18.45
C PRO A 28 3.82 -2.25 18.86
N LEU A 29 3.76 -2.94 20.01
CA LEU A 29 2.52 -3.52 20.53
C LEU A 29 1.47 -2.45 20.85
N LEU A 30 1.85 -1.34 21.48
CA LEU A 30 0.96 -0.19 21.68
C LEU A 30 0.42 0.34 20.33
N ALA A 31 1.28 0.49 19.33
CA ALA A 31 0.87 0.99 18.02
C ALA A 31 -0.06 0.01 17.29
N ILE A 32 0.20 -1.30 17.38
CA ILE A 32 -0.64 -2.36 16.82
C ILE A 32 -2.00 -2.41 17.53
N GLY A 33 -2.03 -2.31 18.86
CA GLY A 33 -3.28 -2.29 19.63
C GLY A 33 -4.11 -1.04 19.33
N ALA A 34 -3.48 0.14 19.27
CA ALA A 34 -4.17 1.38 18.90
C ALA A 34 -4.70 1.30 17.45
N ALA A 35 -3.93 0.72 16.53
CA ALA A 35 -4.39 0.52 15.16
C ALA A 35 -5.63 -0.39 15.08
N GLN A 36 -5.67 -1.47 15.87
CA GLN A 36 -6.82 -2.37 15.93
C GLN A 36 -8.07 -1.68 16.46
N LEU A 37 -7.93 -0.82 17.47
CA LEU A 37 -9.05 -0.07 18.02
C LEU A 37 -9.60 0.96 17.03
N ILE A 38 -8.72 1.73 16.40
CA ILE A 38 -9.13 2.94 15.67
C ILE A 38 -9.47 2.64 14.20
N TYR A 39 -8.67 1.80 13.55
CA TYR A 39 -8.72 1.62 12.09
C TYR A 39 -9.20 0.23 11.67
N MET A 40 -9.44 -0.67 12.61
CA MET A 40 -9.93 -2.02 12.31
C MET A 40 -11.28 -2.24 12.95
N ASN A 41 -12.13 -3.03 12.30
CA ASN A 41 -13.44 -3.42 12.83
C ASN A 41 -13.29 -4.57 13.86
N VAL A 42 -12.41 -4.40 14.85
CA VAL A 42 -12.12 -5.39 15.89
C VAL A 42 -12.76 -4.93 17.21
N PRO A 43 -13.56 -5.77 17.89
CA PRO A 43 -14.11 -5.42 19.19
C PRO A 43 -13.02 -5.03 20.19
N SER A 44 -13.24 -3.95 20.96
CA SER A 44 -12.24 -3.40 21.87
C SER A 44 -11.64 -4.45 22.81
N HIS A 45 -12.47 -5.29 23.43
CA HIS A 45 -12.02 -6.34 24.33
C HIS A 45 -11.06 -7.35 23.66
N ALA A 46 -11.31 -7.69 22.39
CA ALA A 46 -10.48 -8.61 21.62
C ALA A 46 -9.16 -7.94 21.24
N ALA A 47 -9.18 -6.71 20.72
CA ALA A 47 -7.98 -5.95 20.40
C ALA A 47 -7.04 -5.79 21.60
N LEU A 48 -7.61 -5.52 22.78
CA LEU A 48 -6.88 -5.43 24.03
C LEU A 48 -6.29 -6.78 24.45
N HIS A 49 -7.12 -7.83 24.47
CA HIS A 49 -6.71 -9.17 24.88
C HIS A 49 -5.56 -9.68 24.01
N GLU A 50 -5.70 -9.62 22.69
CA GLU A 50 -4.70 -10.11 21.74
C GLU A 50 -3.38 -9.33 21.87
N THR A 51 -3.45 -8.00 21.91
CA THR A 51 -2.25 -7.17 22.02
C THR A 51 -1.51 -7.41 23.32
N VAL A 52 -2.24 -7.59 24.42
CA VAL A 52 -1.66 -7.88 25.73
C VAL A 52 -1.11 -9.30 25.76
N SER A 53 -1.79 -10.29 25.18
CA SER A 53 -1.32 -11.68 25.11
C SER A 53 -0.07 -11.84 24.24
N ALA A 54 0.12 -10.98 23.25
CA ALA A 54 1.33 -10.93 22.42
C ALA A 54 2.59 -10.44 23.18
N THR A 55 2.49 -9.98 24.43
CA THR A 55 3.67 -9.58 25.21
C THR A 55 4.55 -10.77 25.57
N GLY A 56 5.84 -10.71 25.20
CA GLY A 56 6.84 -11.70 25.62
C GLY A 56 7.41 -11.44 27.01
N ARG A 57 8.39 -12.27 27.41
CA ARG A 57 9.11 -12.13 28.70
C ARG A 57 9.76 -10.75 28.87
N ARG A 58 10.28 -10.16 27.80
CA ARG A 58 10.95 -8.85 27.83
C ARG A 58 9.94 -7.70 28.01
N GLU A 59 8.70 -7.91 27.59
CA GLU A 59 7.62 -6.92 27.62
C GLU A 59 6.75 -7.03 28.87
N GLN A 60 6.95 -8.03 29.72
CA GLN A 60 6.20 -8.23 30.97
C GLN A 60 6.09 -6.96 31.84
N PRO A 61 7.15 -6.16 32.06
CA PRO A 61 7.05 -4.92 32.83
C PRO A 61 6.10 -3.88 32.19
N TYR A 62 5.88 -3.97 30.88
CA TYR A 62 5.01 -3.05 30.13
C TYR A 62 3.59 -3.58 29.96
N ARG A 63 3.28 -4.82 30.34
CA ARG A 63 1.95 -5.42 30.16
C ARG A 63 0.83 -4.59 30.79
N GLY A 64 1.05 -4.09 32.01
CA GLY A 64 0.11 -3.20 32.70
C GLY A 64 -0.06 -1.86 31.99
N LEU A 65 1.04 -1.26 31.52
CA LEU A 65 1.03 -0.01 30.74
C LEU A 65 0.26 -0.17 29.43
N ILE A 66 0.56 -1.21 28.65
CA ILE A 66 -0.10 -1.51 27.37
C ILE A 66 -1.61 -1.62 27.59
N ASN A 67 -2.03 -2.44 28.55
CA ASN A 67 -3.44 -2.64 28.84
C ASN A 67 -4.13 -1.34 29.31
N ALA A 68 -3.50 -0.56 30.18
CA ALA A 68 -4.06 0.70 30.68
C ALA A 68 -4.21 1.76 29.56
N VAL A 69 -3.19 1.92 28.72
CA VAL A 69 -3.20 2.88 27.61
C VAL A 69 -4.26 2.52 26.58
N LEU A 70 -4.32 1.26 26.16
CA LEU A 70 -5.31 0.81 25.18
C LEU A 70 -6.75 0.91 25.73
N ARG A 71 -6.96 0.64 27.02
CA ARG A 71 -8.27 0.90 27.67
C ARG A 71 -8.66 2.38 27.64
N ASN A 72 -7.72 3.28 27.86
CA ASN A 72 -8.00 4.72 27.81
C ASN A 72 -8.32 5.17 26.39
N ILE A 73 -7.61 4.65 25.38
CA ILE A 73 -7.89 4.94 23.97
C ILE A 73 -9.27 4.41 23.58
N ALA A 74 -9.61 3.16 23.92
CA ALA A 74 -10.92 2.59 23.62
C ALA A 74 -12.07 3.41 24.23
N ARG A 75 -11.93 3.86 25.48
CA ARG A 75 -12.91 4.74 26.12
C ARG A 75 -13.01 6.11 25.45
N ALA A 76 -11.88 6.69 25.02
CA ALA A 76 -11.89 7.95 24.29
C ALA A 76 -12.57 7.82 22.93
N GLN A 77 -12.39 6.69 22.25
CA GLN A 77 -13.08 6.35 21.01
C GLN A 77 -14.59 6.20 21.21
N GLU A 78 -15.01 5.42 22.21
CA GLU A 78 -16.43 5.22 22.55
C GLU A 78 -17.13 6.54 22.93
N ALA A 79 -16.39 7.48 23.51
CA ALA A 79 -16.90 8.79 23.89
C ALA A 79 -16.78 9.86 22.79
N ASP A 80 -16.31 9.49 21.59
CA ASP A 80 -16.02 10.41 20.48
C ASP A 80 -15.09 11.58 20.88
N LYS A 81 -14.05 11.25 21.65
CA LYS A 81 -13.04 12.18 22.18
C LYS A 81 -11.66 11.99 21.57
N LEU A 82 -11.54 11.19 20.52
CA LEU A 82 -10.29 11.09 19.77
C LEU A 82 -10.06 12.38 18.98
N PRO A 83 -8.79 12.79 18.77
CA PRO A 83 -8.49 13.88 17.86
C PRO A 83 -8.98 13.54 16.45
N ALA A 84 -9.35 14.59 15.70
CA ALA A 84 -9.66 14.42 14.29
C ALA A 84 -8.45 13.82 13.54
N PRO A 85 -8.67 12.94 12.54
CA PRO A 85 -7.60 12.42 11.71
C PRO A 85 -6.80 13.55 11.06
N ASP A 86 -5.48 13.42 11.07
CA ASP A 86 -4.56 14.35 10.42
C ASP A 86 -3.52 13.56 9.62
N PRO A 87 -3.78 13.35 8.32
CA PRO A 87 -2.88 12.62 7.44
C PRO A 87 -1.47 13.23 7.35
N LEU A 88 -1.30 14.53 7.63
CA LEU A 88 0.03 15.16 7.62
C LEU A 88 0.96 14.60 8.69
N LEU A 89 0.40 14.08 9.80
CA LEU A 89 1.19 13.44 10.85
C LEU A 89 1.87 12.16 10.35
N ASN A 90 1.32 11.51 9.32
CA ASN A 90 1.86 10.28 8.75
C ASN A 90 3.06 10.52 7.83
N LEU A 91 3.36 11.78 7.49
CA LEU A 91 4.54 12.14 6.72
C LEU A 91 5.74 12.36 7.64
N PRO A 92 6.93 11.82 7.31
CA PRO A 92 8.17 12.26 7.94
C PRO A 92 8.35 13.78 7.80
N GLU A 93 8.87 14.43 8.83
CA GLU A 93 8.95 15.91 8.89
C GLU A 93 9.67 16.49 7.67
N TRP A 94 10.83 15.92 7.30
CA TRP A 94 11.61 16.36 6.15
C TRP A 94 10.84 16.29 4.82
N LEU A 95 9.94 15.29 4.67
CA LEU A 95 9.16 15.09 3.46
C LEU A 95 7.99 16.08 3.41
N LYS A 96 7.35 16.29 4.56
CA LYS A 96 6.27 17.26 4.72
C LYS A 96 6.79 18.68 4.41
N GLU A 97 7.93 19.08 4.98
CA GLU A 97 8.56 20.38 4.71
C GLU A 97 8.89 20.54 3.21
N ASN A 98 9.49 19.52 2.60
CA ASN A 98 9.81 19.52 1.17
C ASN A 98 8.56 19.68 0.29
N TRP A 99 7.48 18.96 0.60
CA TRP A 99 6.24 19.04 -0.17
C TRP A 99 5.49 20.34 0.05
N LEU A 100 5.52 20.91 1.27
CA LEU A 100 4.95 22.22 1.53
C LEU A 100 5.63 23.31 0.70
N ASP A 101 6.96 23.26 0.58
CA ASP A 101 7.74 24.20 -0.25
C ASP A 101 7.43 24.03 -1.75
N PHE A 102 7.42 22.78 -2.24
CA PHE A 102 7.28 22.51 -3.67
C PHE A 102 5.84 22.56 -4.19
N TYR A 103 4.89 22.00 -3.43
CA TYR A 103 3.48 21.84 -3.85
C TYR A 103 2.52 22.82 -3.16
N GLY A 104 2.94 23.45 -2.06
CA GLY A 104 2.06 24.27 -1.23
C GLY A 104 1.16 23.45 -0.28
N PRO A 105 0.48 24.13 0.66
CA PRO A 105 -0.26 23.48 1.76
C PRO A 105 -1.44 22.63 1.27
N GLU A 106 -2.27 23.14 0.37
CA GLU A 106 -3.48 22.46 -0.08
C GLU A 106 -3.16 21.13 -0.79
N LYS A 107 -2.20 21.16 -1.72
CA LYS A 107 -1.80 19.97 -2.48
C LYS A 107 -1.04 18.97 -1.62
N THR A 108 -0.24 19.44 -0.66
CA THR A 108 0.42 18.56 0.32
C THR A 108 -0.62 17.82 1.17
N ALA A 109 -1.64 18.53 1.66
CA ALA A 109 -2.74 17.92 2.41
C ALA A 109 -3.50 16.89 1.56
N ALA A 110 -3.79 17.19 0.29
CA ALA A 110 -4.45 16.27 -0.63
C ALA A 110 -3.62 14.99 -0.89
N ILE A 111 -2.31 15.13 -1.09
CA ILE A 111 -1.40 13.98 -1.25
C ILE A 111 -1.37 13.14 0.03
N ALA A 112 -1.24 13.78 1.20
CA ALA A 112 -1.23 13.09 2.49
C ALA A 112 -2.53 12.31 2.73
N ALA A 113 -3.68 12.92 2.43
CA ALA A 113 -4.99 12.27 2.51
C ALA A 113 -5.08 11.05 1.58
N SER A 114 -4.62 11.18 0.33
CA SER A 114 -4.60 10.05 -0.62
C SER A 114 -3.69 8.90 -0.15
N LEU A 115 -2.54 9.21 0.46
CA LEU A 115 -1.63 8.19 1.01
C LEU A 115 -2.20 7.48 2.25
N ALA A 116 -3.15 8.10 2.94
CA ALA A 116 -3.85 7.50 4.08
C ALA A 116 -4.94 6.51 3.65
N GLU A 117 -5.31 6.46 2.37
CA GLU A 117 -6.26 5.48 1.83
C GLU A 117 -5.58 4.15 1.48
N ALA A 118 -6.39 3.08 1.40
CA ALA A 118 -5.91 1.81 0.87
C ALA A 118 -5.69 1.93 -0.65
N PRO A 119 -4.51 1.52 -1.18
CA PRO A 119 -4.28 1.60 -2.61
C PRO A 119 -5.16 0.58 -3.33
N MET A 120 -5.71 0.99 -4.47
CA MET A 120 -6.45 0.12 -5.37
C MET A 120 -5.51 -0.82 -6.13
N LEU A 121 -6.04 -1.95 -6.59
CA LEU A 121 -5.29 -2.92 -7.38
C LEU A 121 -5.46 -2.61 -8.87
N ASP A 122 -4.35 -2.31 -9.54
CA ASP A 122 -4.33 -2.10 -10.99
C ASP A 122 -3.73 -3.33 -11.70
N LEU A 123 -4.44 -3.84 -12.69
CA LEU A 123 -4.04 -4.94 -13.56
C LEU A 123 -3.65 -4.37 -14.93
N CYS A 124 -2.59 -4.92 -15.53
CA CYS A 124 -2.17 -4.60 -16.89
C CYS A 124 -2.23 -5.86 -17.76
N PHE A 125 -2.91 -5.74 -18.90
CA PHE A 125 -3.16 -6.84 -19.84
C PHE A 125 -2.26 -6.76 -21.06
N LYS A 126 -2.07 -7.91 -21.72
CA LYS A 126 -1.27 -8.01 -22.97
C LYS A 126 -1.82 -7.16 -24.12
N SER A 127 -3.13 -6.87 -24.12
CA SER A 127 -3.78 -6.05 -25.16
C SER A 127 -5.06 -5.39 -24.65
N ALA A 128 -5.55 -4.38 -25.40
CA ALA A 128 -6.80 -3.71 -25.06
C ALA A 128 -8.00 -4.66 -25.14
N ALA A 129 -8.04 -5.51 -26.18
CA ALA A 129 -9.10 -6.51 -26.33
C ALA A 129 -9.14 -7.50 -25.15
N ALA A 130 -7.97 -7.90 -24.62
CA ALA A 130 -7.90 -8.75 -23.44
C ALA A 130 -8.44 -8.05 -22.19
N ALA A 131 -8.06 -6.79 -21.97
CA ALA A 131 -8.60 -5.98 -20.87
C ALA A 131 -10.13 -5.82 -21.00
N GLU A 132 -10.64 -5.41 -22.16
CA GLU A 132 -12.07 -5.25 -22.40
C GLU A 132 -12.86 -6.55 -22.16
N SER A 133 -12.37 -7.68 -22.68
CA SER A 133 -12.98 -8.99 -22.47
C SER A 133 -13.00 -9.37 -21.00
N TRP A 134 -11.89 -9.16 -20.29
CA TRP A 134 -11.81 -9.48 -18.86
C TRP A 134 -12.74 -8.58 -18.05
N LEU A 135 -12.79 -7.28 -18.35
CA LEU A 135 -13.66 -6.31 -17.68
C LEU A 135 -15.14 -6.65 -17.89
N ALA A 136 -15.53 -7.07 -19.10
CA ALA A 136 -16.89 -7.48 -19.40
C ALA A 136 -17.34 -8.71 -18.60
N GLN A 137 -16.41 -9.65 -18.34
CA GLN A 137 -16.71 -10.90 -17.63
C GLN A 137 -16.65 -10.75 -16.10
N HIS A 138 -15.67 -9.97 -15.59
CA HIS A 138 -15.32 -9.95 -14.17
C HIS A 138 -15.47 -8.57 -13.52
N GLY A 139 -15.63 -7.50 -14.30
CA GLY A 139 -15.63 -6.11 -13.81
C GLY A 139 -16.72 -5.84 -12.77
N ALA A 140 -17.92 -6.39 -12.95
CA ALA A 140 -19.02 -6.21 -12.00
C ALA A 140 -18.70 -6.78 -10.60
N GLN A 141 -18.00 -7.92 -10.54
CA GLN A 141 -17.63 -8.58 -9.29
C GLN A 141 -16.65 -7.74 -8.47
N TYR A 142 -15.69 -7.11 -9.13
CA TYR A 142 -14.57 -6.41 -8.48
C TYR A 142 -14.71 -4.89 -8.50
N LYS A 143 -15.89 -4.39 -8.92
CA LYS A 143 -16.15 -2.97 -9.19
C LYS A 143 -15.04 -2.38 -10.08
N GLY A 144 -14.68 -3.13 -11.12
CA GLY A 144 -13.58 -2.81 -12.00
C GLY A 144 -13.90 -1.64 -12.92
N GLU A 145 -12.92 -0.80 -13.20
CA GLU A 145 -13.01 0.28 -14.19
C GLU A 145 -11.76 0.30 -15.09
N ALA A 146 -11.94 0.69 -16.35
CA ALA A 146 -10.82 0.94 -17.24
C ALA A 146 -10.14 2.26 -16.85
N VAL A 147 -8.85 2.19 -16.54
CA VAL A 147 -8.00 3.38 -16.25
C VAL A 147 -6.96 3.63 -17.35
N GLY A 148 -7.04 2.87 -18.43
CA GLY A 148 -6.24 2.98 -19.64
C GLY A 148 -6.63 1.89 -20.64
N PRO A 149 -6.06 1.89 -21.86
CA PRO A 149 -6.41 0.90 -22.88
C PRO A 149 -6.13 -0.54 -22.44
N THR A 150 -5.07 -0.76 -21.68
CA THR A 150 -4.66 -2.08 -21.20
C THR A 150 -4.69 -2.20 -19.67
N HIS A 151 -5.27 -1.22 -18.96
CA HIS A 151 -5.27 -1.17 -17.51
C HIS A 151 -6.67 -1.17 -16.92
N ILE A 152 -6.89 -2.05 -15.96
CA ILE A 152 -8.12 -2.11 -15.17
C ILE A 152 -7.78 -1.87 -13.70
N ARG A 153 -8.52 -0.99 -13.06
CA ARG A 153 -8.49 -0.77 -11.61
C ARG A 153 -9.62 -1.54 -10.94
N LEU A 154 -9.31 -2.29 -9.90
CA LEU A 154 -10.28 -2.99 -9.06
C LEU A 154 -10.47 -2.22 -7.75
N HIS A 155 -11.72 -1.87 -7.44
CA HIS A 155 -12.10 -1.18 -6.20
C HIS A 155 -12.47 -2.15 -5.07
N ASP A 156 -12.77 -3.40 -5.42
CA ASP A 156 -13.00 -4.47 -4.48
C ASP A 156 -12.17 -5.67 -4.95
N SER A 157 -11.02 -5.89 -4.33
CA SER A 157 -10.12 -6.98 -4.72
C SER A 157 -9.57 -7.69 -3.51
N SER A 158 -9.28 -8.98 -3.70
CA SER A 158 -8.67 -9.85 -2.70
C SER A 158 -7.34 -10.39 -3.23
N ASP A 159 -6.99 -11.61 -2.86
CA ASP A 159 -5.77 -12.27 -3.31
C ASP A 159 -5.68 -12.27 -4.85
N VAL A 160 -4.64 -11.61 -5.38
CA VAL A 160 -4.40 -11.53 -6.83
C VAL A 160 -4.25 -12.92 -7.45
N THR A 161 -3.73 -13.88 -6.69
CA THR A 161 -3.48 -15.23 -7.20
C THR A 161 -4.76 -16.01 -7.45
N ALA A 162 -5.89 -15.56 -6.89
CA ALA A 162 -7.21 -16.15 -7.09
C ALA A 162 -7.99 -15.50 -8.24
N LEU A 163 -7.47 -14.43 -8.86
CA LEU A 163 -8.11 -13.76 -9.98
C LEU A 163 -7.98 -14.61 -11.27
N ALA A 164 -9.08 -14.75 -12.00
CA ALA A 164 -9.10 -15.46 -13.29
C ALA A 164 -8.10 -14.83 -14.27
N GLY A 165 -7.23 -15.63 -14.87
CA GLY A 165 -6.18 -15.18 -15.79
C GLY A 165 -4.83 -14.90 -15.11
N PHE A 166 -4.72 -14.97 -13.78
CA PHE A 166 -3.44 -14.78 -13.09
C PHE A 166 -2.45 -15.91 -13.41
N THR A 167 -2.89 -17.17 -13.31
CA THR A 167 -2.02 -18.34 -13.51
C THR A 167 -1.64 -18.50 -15.00
N GLU A 168 -2.55 -18.12 -15.89
CA GLU A 168 -2.38 -18.12 -17.34
C GLU A 168 -1.50 -16.95 -17.83
N GLY A 169 -1.23 -15.97 -16.97
CA GLY A 169 -0.46 -14.77 -17.29
C GLY A 169 -1.19 -13.84 -18.25
N ASP A 170 -2.52 -13.77 -18.21
CA ASP A 170 -3.33 -12.88 -19.05
C ASP A 170 -3.11 -11.40 -18.69
N PHE A 171 -2.76 -11.16 -17.42
CA PHE A 171 -2.38 -9.86 -16.89
C PHE A 171 -1.25 -9.99 -15.86
N TRP A 172 -0.68 -8.86 -15.47
CA TRP A 172 0.18 -8.72 -14.30
C TRP A 172 -0.25 -7.51 -13.47
N VAL A 173 0.16 -7.47 -12.20
CA VAL A 173 -0.12 -6.32 -11.33
C VAL A 173 0.81 -5.17 -11.67
N GLN A 174 0.23 -4.03 -12.04
CA GLN A 174 0.98 -2.83 -12.33
C GLN A 174 0.10 -1.60 -12.20
N ASN A 175 0.51 -0.68 -11.33
CA ASN A 175 -0.12 0.63 -11.22
C ASN A 175 -0.20 1.34 -12.59
N ALA A 176 -1.36 1.94 -12.88
CA ALA A 176 -1.61 2.60 -14.16
C ALA A 176 -0.58 3.68 -14.48
N ALA A 177 -0.17 4.49 -13.49
CA ALA A 177 0.86 5.51 -13.66
C ALA A 177 2.24 4.89 -13.91
N ALA A 178 2.55 3.75 -13.27
CA ALA A 178 3.80 3.03 -13.51
C ALA A 178 3.90 2.41 -14.92
N GLY A 179 2.77 2.24 -15.62
CA GLY A 179 2.70 1.80 -17.01
C GLY A 179 2.89 2.92 -18.05
N GLN A 180 2.60 4.17 -17.69
CA GLN A 180 2.58 5.30 -18.63
C GLN A 180 3.87 5.44 -19.46
N PRO A 181 5.09 5.34 -18.89
CA PRO A 181 6.31 5.51 -19.68
C PRO A 181 6.45 4.48 -20.81
N ALA A 182 6.11 3.21 -20.55
CA ALA A 182 6.17 2.16 -21.56
C ALA A 182 5.05 2.32 -22.60
N ALA A 183 3.83 2.65 -22.17
CA ALA A 183 2.72 2.95 -23.08
C ALA A 183 3.05 4.11 -24.04
N GLN A 184 3.67 5.19 -23.53
CA GLN A 184 4.11 6.32 -24.35
C GLN A 184 5.18 5.92 -25.37
N LEU A 185 6.14 5.07 -24.97
CA LEU A 185 7.16 4.57 -25.88
C LEU A 185 6.57 3.69 -26.98
N ILE A 186 5.66 2.77 -26.62
CA ILE A 186 4.96 1.89 -27.56
C ILE A 186 4.21 2.73 -28.61
N ALA A 187 3.53 3.79 -28.20
CA ALA A 187 2.80 4.68 -29.11
C ALA A 187 3.70 5.43 -30.11
N GLN A 188 5.00 5.57 -29.82
CA GLN A 188 5.96 6.26 -30.69
C GLN A 188 6.69 5.32 -31.66
N ILE A 189 6.60 4.00 -31.45
CA ILE A 189 7.32 3.00 -32.25
C ILE A 189 6.34 2.29 -33.20
N SER A 190 6.56 2.44 -34.49
CA SER A 190 5.67 1.91 -35.54
C SER A 190 5.89 0.44 -35.91
N ALA A 191 6.99 -0.18 -35.44
CA ALA A 191 7.35 -1.57 -35.74
C ALA A 191 8.11 -2.24 -34.59
N PRO A 192 8.12 -3.58 -34.47
CA PRO A 192 8.94 -4.28 -33.49
C PRO A 192 10.38 -3.77 -33.45
N ALA A 193 10.89 -3.52 -32.24
CA ALA A 193 12.18 -2.88 -32.01
C ALA A 193 12.92 -3.59 -30.88
N HIS A 194 14.23 -3.35 -30.79
CA HIS A 194 15.01 -3.77 -29.63
C HIS A 194 15.00 -2.66 -28.58
N VAL A 195 14.51 -2.96 -27.38
CA VAL A 195 14.35 -1.98 -26.29
C VAL A 195 15.20 -2.41 -25.10
N LEU A 196 15.89 -1.46 -24.47
CA LEU A 196 16.64 -1.68 -23.23
C LEU A 196 15.83 -1.14 -22.05
N ASP A 197 15.43 -2.02 -21.13
CA ASP A 197 14.78 -1.65 -19.87
C ASP A 197 15.81 -1.71 -18.74
N ILE A 198 16.17 -0.54 -18.19
CA ILE A 198 17.16 -0.40 -17.12
C ILE A 198 16.40 -0.23 -15.80
N CYS A 199 16.82 -0.96 -14.76
CA CYS A 199 16.09 -1.11 -13.50
C CYS A 199 14.74 -1.83 -13.71
N ALA A 200 14.78 -2.87 -14.54
CA ALA A 200 13.60 -3.53 -15.07
C ALA A 200 12.79 -4.29 -14.02
N ALA A 201 13.43 -4.83 -12.97
CA ALA A 201 12.73 -5.68 -12.03
C ALA A 201 11.69 -4.86 -11.23
N PRO A 202 10.53 -5.44 -10.84
CA PRO A 202 10.13 -6.83 -11.07
C PRO A 202 9.58 -7.15 -12.48
N GLY A 203 9.57 -6.20 -13.43
CA GLY A 203 9.34 -6.53 -14.85
C GLY A 203 8.09 -5.94 -15.49
N GLY A 204 7.22 -5.22 -14.78
CA GLY A 204 5.93 -4.79 -15.35
C GLY A 204 6.05 -3.95 -16.63
N LYS A 205 7.08 -3.10 -16.78
CA LYS A 205 7.33 -2.35 -18.03
C LYS A 205 7.96 -3.22 -19.11
N THR A 206 8.89 -4.10 -18.75
CA THR A 206 9.44 -5.14 -19.63
C THR A 206 8.31 -5.97 -20.25
N LEU A 207 7.34 -6.41 -19.45
CA LEU A 207 6.17 -7.16 -19.92
C LEU A 207 5.30 -6.34 -20.87
N GLN A 208 5.02 -5.06 -20.57
CA GLN A 208 4.28 -4.19 -21.48
C GLN A 208 4.96 -4.09 -22.86
N LEU A 209 6.28 -3.84 -22.86
CA LEU A 209 7.06 -3.71 -24.08
C LEU A 209 7.12 -5.03 -24.87
N ALA A 210 7.29 -6.15 -24.18
CA ALA A 210 7.28 -7.48 -24.79
C ALA A 210 5.91 -7.85 -25.37
N ALA A 211 4.82 -7.52 -24.65
CA ALA A 211 3.44 -7.75 -25.10
C ALA A 211 3.10 -6.92 -26.34
N ALA A 212 3.70 -5.74 -26.50
CA ALA A 212 3.63 -4.93 -27.71
C ALA A 212 4.50 -5.47 -28.88
N GLY A 213 5.17 -6.60 -28.70
CA GLY A 213 5.96 -7.27 -29.73
C GLY A 213 7.41 -6.79 -29.83
N HIS A 214 7.89 -5.97 -28.90
CA HIS A 214 9.30 -5.55 -28.89
C HIS A 214 10.20 -6.65 -28.30
N ARG A 215 11.46 -6.69 -28.74
CA ARG A 215 12.50 -7.52 -28.12
C ARG A 215 13.16 -6.72 -27.00
N VAL A 216 12.89 -7.10 -25.76
CA VAL A 216 13.38 -6.34 -24.60
C VAL A 216 14.64 -6.98 -24.03
N THR A 217 15.69 -6.19 -23.79
CA THR A 217 16.80 -6.54 -22.90
C THR A 217 16.55 -5.89 -21.56
N ALA A 218 16.36 -6.69 -20.51
CA ALA A 218 16.06 -6.22 -19.17
C ALA A 218 17.29 -6.31 -18.26
N LEU A 219 17.66 -5.20 -17.62
CA LEU A 219 18.78 -5.12 -16.68
C LEU A 219 18.30 -4.65 -15.31
N ASP A 220 18.76 -5.31 -14.25
CA ASP A 220 18.58 -4.85 -12.87
C ASP A 220 19.80 -5.25 -12.05
N ILE A 221 20.17 -4.41 -11.07
CA ILE A 221 21.31 -4.69 -10.18
C ILE A 221 21.00 -5.83 -9.21
N SER A 222 19.72 -6.05 -8.90
CA SER A 222 19.29 -7.02 -7.91
C SER A 222 19.04 -8.39 -8.54
N LYS A 223 19.96 -9.33 -8.28
CA LYS A 223 19.82 -10.73 -8.71
C LYS A 223 18.53 -11.39 -8.23
N SER A 224 18.10 -11.12 -6.98
CA SER A 224 16.86 -11.69 -6.44
C SER A 224 15.62 -11.11 -7.10
N ARG A 225 15.60 -9.81 -7.45
CA ARG A 225 14.47 -9.23 -8.18
C ARG A 225 14.42 -9.68 -9.64
N LEU A 226 15.58 -10.00 -10.24
CA LEU A 226 15.63 -10.61 -11.58
C LEU A 226 15.02 -12.01 -11.62
N GLN A 227 15.06 -12.79 -10.54
CA GLN A 227 14.36 -14.08 -10.47
C GLN A 227 12.85 -13.88 -10.66
N ARG A 228 12.26 -12.91 -9.93
CA ARG A 228 10.84 -12.56 -10.10
C ARG A 228 10.52 -12.03 -11.49
N LEU A 229 11.43 -11.30 -12.13
CA LEU A 229 11.25 -10.87 -13.52
C LEU A 229 11.26 -12.06 -14.49
N ALA A 230 12.07 -13.08 -14.24
CA ALA A 230 12.11 -14.29 -15.07
C ALA A 230 10.91 -15.23 -14.86
N GLU A 231 10.27 -15.18 -13.69
CA GLU A 231 9.02 -15.88 -13.39
C GLU A 231 7.79 -15.25 -14.09
N ASN A 232 7.86 -13.93 -14.32
CA ASN A 232 6.85 -13.11 -14.98
C ASN A 232 6.91 -13.24 -16.51
#